data_AF-A0A7W8NGW5-F1
#
_entry.id   AF-A0A7W8NGW5-F1
#
_cell.length_a   1.000
_cell.length_b   1.000
_cell.length_c   1.000
_cell.angle_alpha   90.00
_cell.angle_beta   90.00
_cell.angle_gamma   90.00
#
_symmetry.space_group_name_H-M   'P 1'
#
loop_
_entity.id
_entity.type
_entity.pdbx_description
1 polymer ?
#
loop_
_entity_poly.entity_id
_entity_poly.type
_entity_poly.pdbx_seq_one_letter_code
_entity_poly.pdbx_strand_id
1 'polypeptide(L)'
;MTALPLEESDLPATALDMHRAIGALIASLQALDVNSQRFEACTDPELRRVLAHAGDTSRREASMLLEWMRRRDARLDKEMKEALFKAGPIVAQYHYDEKI
;
A
#
# COMPACT_ATOMS: atom_id res chain seq x y z
N MET A 1 -12.31 3.10 -13.31
CA MET A 1 -11.92 2.07 -12.33
C MET A 1 -13.14 1.74 -11.51
N THR A 2 -13.86 0.71 -11.90
CA THR A 2 -15.09 0.29 -11.24
C THR A 2 -14.69 -0.55 -10.04
N ALA A 3 -14.90 -0.05 -8.82
CA ALA A 3 -14.90 -0.90 -7.65
C ALA A 3 -16.00 -1.94 -7.87
N LEU A 4 -15.63 -3.22 -7.86
CA LEU A 4 -16.62 -4.30 -7.83
C LEU A 4 -17.50 -4.05 -6.59
N PRO A 5 -18.83 -3.95 -6.71
CA PRO A 5 -19.67 -3.75 -5.55
C PRO A 5 -19.58 -5.03 -4.71
N LEU A 6 -18.99 -4.91 -3.51
CA LEU A 6 -19.14 -5.94 -2.50
C LEU A 6 -20.60 -5.94 -2.04
N GLU A 7 -21.18 -7.12 -1.86
CA GLU A 7 -22.41 -7.27 -1.07
C GLU A 7 -22.03 -7.03 0.40
N GLU A 8 -21.95 -5.76 0.80
CA GLU A 8 -21.53 -5.33 2.15
C GLU A 8 -22.55 -5.67 3.24
N SER A 9 -23.77 -6.09 2.88
CA SER A 9 -24.92 -6.15 3.80
C SER A 9 -24.82 -7.21 4.90
N ASP A 10 -23.99 -8.25 4.72
CA ASP A 10 -23.92 -9.39 5.67
C ASP A 10 -22.53 -9.64 6.25
N LEU A 11 -21.58 -8.71 6.08
CA LEU A 11 -20.23 -8.85 6.63
C LEU A 11 -20.10 -8.26 8.05
N PRO A 12 -19.29 -8.88 8.93
CA PRO A 12 -18.97 -8.29 10.23
C PRO A 12 -18.28 -6.92 10.09
N ALA A 13 -18.52 -6.02 11.04
CA ALA A 13 -17.94 -4.67 11.04
C ALA A 13 -16.40 -4.67 10.88
N THR A 14 -15.72 -5.65 11.49
CA THR A 14 -14.26 -5.82 11.36
C THR A 14 -13.81 -6.12 9.94
N ALA A 15 -14.58 -6.91 9.19
CA ALA A 15 -14.29 -7.21 7.79
C ALA A 15 -14.54 -5.99 6.90
N LEU A 16 -15.62 -5.23 7.16
CA LEU A 16 -15.90 -3.99 6.45
C LEU A 16 -14.83 -2.92 6.70
N ASP A 17 -14.35 -2.77 7.93
CA ASP A 17 -13.27 -1.82 8.25
C ASP A 17 -11.94 -2.23 7.61
N MET A 18 -11.62 -3.52 7.57
CA MET A 18 -10.47 -4.01 6.83
C MET A 18 -10.60 -3.72 5.33
N HIS A 19 -11.78 -3.91 4.74
CA HIS A 19 -12.04 -3.55 3.34
C HIS A 19 -11.80 -2.06 3.09
N ARG A 20 -12.31 -1.18 3.95
CA ARG A 20 -12.10 0.27 3.86
C ARG A 20 -10.60 0.63 3.94
N ALA A 21 -9.86 0.00 4.86
CA ALA A 21 -8.43 0.22 5.00
C ALA A 21 -7.65 -0.24 3.75
N ILE A 22 -7.99 -1.40 3.20
CA ILE A 22 -7.40 -1.91 1.95
C ILE A 22 -7.71 -0.97 0.78
N GLY A 23 -8.96 -0.52 0.64
CA GLY A 23 -9.36 0.41 -0.41
C GLY A 23 -8.60 1.74 -0.33
N ALA A 24 -8.47 2.29 0.89
CA ALA A 24 -7.67 3.50 1.13
C ALA A 24 -6.18 3.29 0.82
N LEU A 25 -5.62 2.12 1.16
CA LEU A 25 -4.23 1.78 0.87
C LEU A 25 -3.98 1.70 -0.64
N ILE A 26 -4.86 1.03 -1.38
CA ILE A 26 -4.81 0.94 -2.85
C ILE A 26 -4.84 2.34 -3.46
N ALA A 27 -5.77 3.20 -3.02
CA ALA A 27 -5.86 4.58 -3.50
C ALA A 27 -4.58 5.38 -3.22
N SER A 28 -4.00 5.22 -2.03
CA SER A 28 -2.75 5.90 -1.64
C SER A 28 -1.57 5.44 -2.50
N LEU A 29 -1.47 4.14 -2.80
CA LEU A 29 -0.42 3.59 -3.67
C LEU A 29 -0.59 4.02 -5.13
N GLN A 30 -1.83 4.11 -5.62
CA GLN A 30 -2.12 4.65 -6.96
C GLN A 30 -1.76 6.13 -7.07
N ALA A 31 -2.09 6.92 -6.04
CA ALA A 31 -1.71 8.33 -5.99
C ALA A 31 -0.18 8.50 -5.96
N LEU A 32 0.53 7.65 -5.20
CA LEU A 32 1.99 7.63 -5.17
C LEU A 32 2.59 7.37 -6.56
N ASP A 33 2.11 6.35 -7.28
CA ASP A 33 2.58 6.03 -8.62
C ASP A 33 2.34 7.20 -9.60
N VAL A 34 1.10 7.67 -9.68
CA VAL A 34 0.72 8.78 -10.58
C VAL A 34 1.50 10.06 -10.27
N ASN A 35 1.68 10.41 -8.99
CA ASN A 35 2.45 11.59 -8.60
C ASN A 35 3.94 11.43 -8.94
N SER A 36 4.50 10.23 -8.83
CA SER A 36 5.89 9.95 -9.21
C SER A 36 6.08 10.12 -10.72
N GLN A 37 5.17 9.59 -11.54
CA GLN A 37 5.20 9.77 -13.00
C GLN A 37 5.10 11.25 -13.38
N ARG A 38 4.16 11.99 -12.75
CA ARG A 38 3.99 13.43 -12.97
C ARG A 38 5.23 14.22 -12.56
N PHE A 39 5.83 13.88 -11.42
CA PHE A 39 7.03 14.53 -10.92
C PHE A 39 8.21 14.40 -11.90
N GLU A 40 8.44 13.20 -12.44
CA GLU A 40 9.51 12.94 -13.41
C GLU A 40 9.26 13.67 -14.75
N ALA A 41 8.01 13.75 -15.20
CA ALA A 41 7.65 14.45 -16.43
C ALA A 41 7.50 15.99 -16.28
N CYS A 42 7.51 16.52 -15.05
CA CYS A 42 7.21 17.93 -14.79
C CYS A 42 8.37 18.85 -15.15
N THR A 43 8.13 19.82 -16.03
CA THR A 43 9.11 20.82 -16.46
C THR A 43 9.05 22.13 -15.67
N ASP A 44 7.98 22.36 -14.91
CA ASP A 44 7.81 23.56 -14.08
C ASP A 44 8.39 23.33 -12.67
N PRO A 45 9.37 24.14 -12.21
CA PRO A 45 10.02 23.91 -10.91
C PRO A 45 9.11 24.06 -9.69
N GLU A 46 8.09 24.92 -9.76
CA GLU A 46 7.17 25.16 -8.63
C GLU A 46 6.18 24.01 -8.52
N LEU A 47 5.55 23.63 -9.64
CA LEU A 47 4.65 22.47 -9.70
C LEU A 47 5.37 21.19 -9.29
N ARG A 48 6.63 21.02 -9.69
CA ARG A 48 7.44 19.85 -9.31
C ARG A 48 7.59 19.71 -7.79
N ARG A 49 7.68 20.82 -7.04
CA ARG A 49 7.72 20.81 -5.56
C ARG A 49 6.37 20.39 -4.97
N VAL A 50 5.26 20.86 -5.53
CA VAL A 50 3.91 20.47 -5.11
C VAL A 50 3.69 18.97 -5.33
N LEU A 51 4.11 18.44 -6.49
CA LEU A 51 4.01 17.01 -6.81
C LEU A 51 4.88 16.14 -5.90
N ALA A 52 6.09 16.60 -5.56
CA ALA A 52 6.94 15.90 -4.58
C ALA A 52 6.26 15.80 -3.21
N HIS A 53 5.68 16.90 -2.72
CA HIS A 53 4.96 16.93 -1.46
C HIS A 53 3.72 16.01 -1.47
N ALA A 54 2.98 15.98 -2.57
CA ALA A 54 1.84 15.08 -2.74
C ALA A 54 2.29 13.61 -2.71
N GLY A 55 3.39 13.27 -3.39
CA GLY A 55 3.98 11.93 -3.34
C GLY A 55 4.40 11.51 -1.93
N ASP A 56 5.06 12.40 -1.17
CA ASP A 56 5.45 12.14 0.21
C ASP A 56 4.26 11.93 1.14
N THR A 57 3.17 12.67 0.90
CA THR A 57 1.91 12.50 1.64
C THR A 57 1.33 11.12 1.38
N SER A 58 1.25 10.68 0.12
CA SER A 58 0.76 9.34 -0.23
C SER A 58 1.63 8.22 0.36
N ARG A 59 2.97 8.38 0.44
CA ARG A 59 3.86 7.42 1.12
C ARG A 59 3.53 7.30 2.61
N ARG A 60 3.27 8.44 3.26
CA ARG A 60 2.91 8.49 4.68
C ARG A 60 1.56 7.82 4.92
N GLU A 61 0.54 8.16 4.14
CA GLU A 61 -0.80 7.57 4.26
C GLU A 61 -0.78 6.06 4.04
N ALA A 62 -0.10 5.58 2.99
CA ALA A 62 0.06 4.15 2.74
C ALA A 62 0.74 3.43 3.93
N SER A 63 1.77 4.03 4.52
CA SER A 63 2.46 3.47 5.69
C SER A 63 1.57 3.42 6.93
N MET A 64 0.78 4.47 7.17
CA MET A 64 -0.16 4.53 8.29
C MET A 64 -1.29 3.49 8.17
N LEU A 65 -1.82 3.30 6.96
CA LEU A 65 -2.86 2.31 6.68
C LEU A 65 -2.32 0.88 6.82
N LEU A 66 -1.13 0.60 6.27
CA LEU A 66 -0.45 -0.68 6.46
C LEU A 66 -0.24 -1.01 7.94
N GLU A 67 0.20 -0.05 8.75
CA GLU A 67 0.38 -0.27 10.18
C GLU A 67 -0.96 -0.51 10.91
N TRP A 68 -2.03 0.20 10.53
CA TRP A 68 -3.36 -0.05 11.10
C TRP A 68 -3.84 -1.48 10.81
N MET A 69 -3.60 -1.96 9.59
CA MET A 69 -3.93 -3.33 9.15
C MET A 69 -3.08 -4.36 9.90
N ARG A 70 -1.76 -4.15 10.00
CA ARG A 70 -0.82 -5.03 10.71
C ARG A 70 -1.25 -5.28 12.16
N ARG A 71 -1.73 -4.24 12.86
CA ARG A 71 -2.21 -4.37 14.26
C ARG A 71 -3.48 -5.23 14.41
N ARG A 72 -4.17 -5.57 13.32
CA ARG A 72 -5.47 -6.25 13.33
C ARG A 72 -5.47 -7.59 12.61
N ASP A 73 -4.40 -7.92 11.88
CA ASP A 73 -4.23 -9.20 11.22
C ASP A 73 -2.90 -9.83 11.65
N ALA A 74 -2.98 -10.86 12.49
CA ALA A 74 -1.81 -11.56 13.02
C ALA A 74 -1.01 -12.31 11.93
N ARG A 75 -1.67 -12.71 10.83
CA ARG A 75 -0.97 -13.34 9.69
C ARG A 75 -0.21 -12.28 8.93
N LEU A 76 -0.84 -11.14 8.63
CA LEU A 76 -0.16 -10.00 8.00
C LEU A 76 1.03 -9.52 8.85
N ASP A 77 0.88 -9.43 10.17
CA ASP A 77 1.97 -9.07 11.08
C ASP A 77 3.17 -10.03 10.97
N LYS A 78 2.91 -11.34 10.95
CA LYS A 78 3.96 -12.35 10.75
C LYS A 78 4.70 -12.12 9.44
N GLU A 79 3.96 -12.07 8.33
CA GLU A 79 4.56 -11.92 6.99
C GLU A 79 5.35 -10.60 6.87
N MET A 80 4.85 -9.49 7.44
CA MET A 80 5.55 -8.21 7.44
C MET A 80 6.85 -8.24 8.25
N LYS A 81 6.90 -8.94 9.39
CA LYS A 81 8.13 -9.09 10.20
C LYS A 81 9.19 -9.95 9.52
N GLU A 82 8.76 -10.93 8.74
CA GLU A 82 9.64 -11.76 7.92
C GLU A 82 10.18 -10.94 6.73
N ALA A 83 9.34 -10.15 6.06
CA ALA A 83 9.71 -9.41 4.86
C ALA A 83 10.49 -8.11 5.10
N LEU A 84 10.08 -7.28 6.07
CA LEU A 84 10.51 -5.88 6.15
C LEU A 84 11.80 -5.70 6.97
N PHE A 85 12.57 -4.67 6.61
CA PHE A 85 13.79 -4.23 7.29
C PHE A 85 14.88 -5.31 7.39
N LYS A 86 14.96 -6.19 6.38
CA LYS A 86 16.02 -7.20 6.22
C LYS A 86 17.00 -6.80 5.13
N ALA A 87 18.23 -7.26 5.26
CA ALA A 87 19.24 -7.16 4.21
C ALA A 87 19.27 -8.45 3.37
N GLY A 88 19.78 -8.35 2.15
CA GLY A 88 19.87 -9.48 1.21
C GLY A 88 18.65 -9.61 0.29
N PRO A 89 18.61 -10.65 -0.57
CA PRO A 89 17.51 -10.85 -1.50
C PRO A 89 16.20 -11.14 -0.76
N ILE A 90 15.12 -10.43 -1.13
CA ILE A 90 13.79 -10.56 -0.48
C ILE A 90 13.30 -12.01 -0.52
N VAL A 91 13.54 -12.72 -1.62
CA VAL A 91 13.11 -14.11 -1.83
C VAL A 91 13.96 -15.15 -1.11
N ALA A 92 15.17 -14.80 -0.64
CA ALA A 92 16.11 -15.79 -0.10
C ALA A 92 15.64 -16.46 1.19
N GLN A 93 14.75 -15.79 1.93
CA GLN A 93 14.15 -16.30 3.17
C GLN A 93 12.88 -17.14 2.93
N TYR A 94 12.43 -17.25 1.68
CA TYR A 94 11.27 -18.03 1.30
C TYR A 94 11.71 -19.25 0.48
N HIS A 95 11.37 -20.44 0.94
CA HIS A 95 11.58 -21.67 0.17
C HIS A 95 10.52 -21.76 -0.92
N TYR A 96 10.86 -21.32 -2.13
CA TYR A 96 10.06 -21.59 -3.32
C TYR A 96 10.48 -22.95 -3.86
N ASP A 97 9.52 -23.87 -4.04
CA ASP A 97 9.76 -25.07 -4.83
C ASP A 97 10.23 -24.62 -6.23
N GLU A 98 11.39 -25.10 -6.69
CA GLU A 98 12.04 -24.74 -7.97
C GLU A 98 11.27 -25.18 -9.23
N LYS A 99 9.94 -25.31 -9.15
CA LYS A 99 9.05 -25.63 -10.28
C LYS A 99 8.35 -24.40 -10.85
N ILE A 100 9.03 -23.25 -10.87
CA ILE A 100 8.61 -22.05 -11.61
C ILE A 100 9.58 -21.84 -12.77
#